data_AF-A0A8X6HJ81-F1
#
_entry.id   AF-A0A8X6HJ81-F1
#
_cell.length_a   1.000
_cell.length_b   1.000
_cell.length_c   1.000
_cell.angle_alpha   90.00
_cell.angle_beta   90.00
_cell.angle_gamma   90.00
#
_symmetry.space_group_name_H-M   'P 1'
#
loop_
_entity.id
_entity.type
_entity.pdbx_description
1 polymer ?
#
loop_
_entity_poly.entity_id
_entity_poly.type
_entity_poly.pdbx_seq_one_letter_code
_entity_poly.pdbx_strand_id
1 'polypeptide(L)'
;MLNRHLNVPGHSLTAMETIFGWVVLGKTKISCQRIISNHASYNAVEFQLDKFWQLEELSETKPFTNEEIACENHFKRTYTRDSTGRFAVKFPFRDSSDELGSSRDIAVHRLQQIERRFSKN
;
A
#
# COMPACT_ATOMS: atom_id res chain seq x y z
N MET A 1 -10.72 -21.10 28.39
CA MET A 1 -9.95 -22.06 27.56
C MET A 1 -9.27 -23.03 28.52
N LEU A 2 -9.64 -24.30 28.52
CA LEU A 2 -8.92 -25.29 29.32
C LEU A 2 -7.61 -25.63 28.58
N ASN A 3 -6.46 -25.38 29.20
CA ASN A 3 -5.18 -25.84 28.67
C ASN A 3 -5.21 -27.37 28.61
N ARG A 4 -4.93 -27.96 27.45
CA ARG A 4 -4.83 -29.41 27.34
C ARG A 4 -3.54 -29.88 28.01
N HIS A 5 -3.66 -30.90 28.84
CA HIS A 5 -2.53 -31.56 29.50
C HIS A 5 -2.44 -33.00 29.03
N LEU A 6 -1.25 -33.44 28.64
CA LEU A 6 -0.97 -34.80 28.23
C LEU A 6 0.12 -35.38 29.14
N ASN A 7 -0.26 -36.38 29.93
CA ASN A 7 0.64 -37.05 30.87
C ASN A 7 1.15 -38.34 30.24
N VAL A 8 2.46 -38.58 30.32
CA VAL A 8 3.05 -39.84 29.88
C VAL A 8 2.99 -40.86 31.03
N PRO A 9 2.29 -42.00 30.87
CA PRO A 9 2.19 -43.00 31.92
C PRO A 9 3.57 -43.48 32.39
N GLY A 10 3.77 -43.59 33.71
CA GLY A 10 5.01 -44.06 34.31
C GLY A 10 6.17 -43.05 34.34
N HIS A 11 5.97 -41.82 33.86
CA HIS A 11 6.99 -40.77 33.82
C HIS A 11 6.48 -39.47 34.46
N SER A 12 7.38 -38.65 35.02
CA SER A 12 7.01 -37.32 35.56
C SER A 12 6.96 -36.22 34.50
N LEU A 13 6.82 -36.58 33.22
CA LEU A 13 6.79 -35.66 32.09
C LEU A 13 5.34 -35.35 31.72
N THR A 14 5.03 -34.07 31.65
CA THR A 14 3.71 -33.54 31.27
C THR A 14 3.88 -32.56 30.13
N ALA A 15 3.13 -32.75 29.04
CA ALA A 15 2.99 -31.74 27.99
C ALA A 15 1.79 -30.85 28.29
N MET A 16 1.96 -29.54 28.16
CA MET A 16 0.93 -28.54 28.37
C MET A 16 0.78 -27.67 27.12
N GLU A 17 -0.45 -27.51 26.67
CA GLU A 17 -0.79 -26.61 25.57
C GLU A 17 -0.79 -25.16 26.04
N THR A 18 -0.09 -24.29 25.31
CA THR A 18 -0.03 -22.83 25.53
C THR A 18 -0.40 -22.10 24.25
N ILE A 19 -0.61 -20.78 24.32
CA ILE A 19 -0.84 -19.95 23.14
C ILE A 19 0.34 -19.95 22.14
N PHE A 20 1.52 -20.37 22.57
CA PHE A 20 2.74 -20.48 21.75
C PHE A 20 3.05 -21.92 21.35
N GLY A 21 2.12 -22.86 21.56
CA GLY A 21 2.30 -24.29 21.28
C GLY A 21 2.52 -25.14 22.53
N TRP A 22 3.06 -26.34 22.36
CA TRP A 22 3.20 -27.33 23.44
C TRP A 22 4.51 -27.17 24.22
N VAL A 23 4.42 -27.13 25.54
CA VAL A 23 5.56 -27.09 26.46
C VAL A 23 5.63 -28.40 27.24
N VAL A 24 6.80 -29.04 27.28
CA VAL A 24 7.04 -30.26 28.07
C VAL A 24 7.74 -29.90 29.38
N LEU A 25 7.14 -30.35 30.49
CA LEU A 25 7.57 -30.08 31.86
C LEU A 25 7.87 -31.39 32.58
N GLY A 26 8.90 -31.45 33.40
CA GLY A 26 9.12 -32.60 34.29
C GLY A 26 10.53 -32.72 34.84
N LYS A 27 10.70 -33.66 35.78
CA LYS A 27 12.00 -33.94 36.39
C LYS A 27 12.85 -34.78 35.45
N THR A 28 14.09 -34.37 35.24
CA THR A 28 15.10 -35.16 34.52
C THR A 28 16.20 -35.60 35.47
N LYS A 29 16.78 -36.79 35.23
CA LYS A 29 17.93 -37.30 35.99
C LYS A 29 19.27 -36.72 35.49
N ILE A 30 19.24 -35.91 34.43
CA ILE A 30 20.42 -35.35 33.77
C ILE A 30 20.59 -33.90 34.22
N SER A 31 21.70 -33.59 34.89
CA SER A 31 22.13 -32.22 35.16
C SER A 31 22.77 -31.62 33.89
N CYS A 32 21.96 -31.12 32.97
CA CYS A 32 22.47 -30.39 31.81
C CYS A 32 22.88 -28.96 32.21
N GLN A 33 24.15 -28.61 32.06
CA GLN A 33 24.66 -27.24 32.25
C GLN A 33 24.41 -26.32 31.04
N ARG A 34 24.03 -26.89 29.88
CA ARG A 34 23.84 -26.14 28.64
C ARG A 34 22.44 -26.34 28.09
N ILE A 35 21.68 -25.26 28.03
CA ILE A 35 20.38 -25.20 27.35
C ILE A 35 20.65 -24.93 25.87
N ILE A 36 20.19 -25.81 24.99
CA ILE A 36 20.22 -25.60 23.54
C ILE A 36 18.79 -25.24 23.13
N SER A 37 18.59 -24.01 22.65
CA SER A 37 17.33 -23.59 22.06
C SER A 37 17.47 -23.65 20.54
N ASN A 38 16.65 -24.49 19.90
CA ASN A 38 16.53 -24.54 18.45
C ASN A 38 15.19 -23.90 18.07
N HIS A 39 15.25 -22.82 17.30
CA HIS A 39 14.06 -22.17 16.75
C HIS A 39 13.90 -22.58 15.29
N ALA A 40 12.84 -23.32 14.98
CA ALA A 40 12.44 -23.60 13.61
C ALA A 40 11.19 -22.77 13.31
N SER A 41 11.36 -21.72 12.48
CA SER A 41 10.26 -20.92 11.98
C SER A 41 9.77 -21.51 10.66
N TYR A 42 8.47 -21.76 10.53
CA TYR A 42 7.85 -22.07 9.26
C TYR A 42 7.48 -20.74 8.58
N ASN A 43 8.24 -20.35 7.56
CA ASN A 43 8.12 -19.06 6.87
C ASN A 43 6.90 -18.98 5.93
N ALA A 44 5.70 -19.27 6.44
CA ALA A 44 4.45 -19.06 5.70
C ALA A 44 4.28 -17.59 5.28
N VAL A 45 4.85 -16.66 6.06
CA VAL A 45 4.78 -15.21 5.82
C VAL A 45 5.55 -14.79 4.56
N GLU A 46 6.73 -15.35 4.31
CA GLU A 46 7.53 -15.01 3.12
C GLU A 46 6.80 -15.43 1.84
N PHE A 47 6.21 -16.62 1.83
CA PHE A 47 5.42 -17.13 0.72
C PHE A 47 4.13 -16.31 0.48
N GLN A 48 3.54 -15.77 1.54
CA GLN A 48 2.36 -14.89 1.43
C GLN A 48 2.73 -13.52 0.89
N LEU A 49 3.87 -12.95 1.29
CA LEU A 49 4.36 -11.69 0.77
C LEU A 49 4.70 -11.79 -0.72
N ASP A 50 5.41 -12.86 -1.12
CA ASP A 50 5.80 -13.05 -2.52
C ASP A 50 4.57 -13.18 -3.43
N LYS A 51 3.56 -13.95 -3.00
CA LYS A 51 2.27 -14.03 -3.71
C LYS A 51 1.50 -12.72 -3.73
N PHE A 52 1.57 -11.94 -2.66
CA PHE A 52 0.93 -10.63 -2.62
C PHE A 52 1.53 -9.70 -3.66
N TRP A 53 2.86 -9.64 -3.75
CA TRP A 53 3.55 -8.83 -4.75
C TRP A 53 3.27 -9.29 -6.17
N GLN A 54 3.28 -10.60 -6.43
CA GLN A 54 2.94 -11.14 -7.76
C GLN A 54 1.49 -10.85 -8.20
N LEU A 55 0.56 -10.63 -7.26
CA LEU A 55 -0.83 -10.30 -7.57
C LEU A 55 -1.05 -8.79 -7.78
N GLU A 56 -0.33 -7.94 -7.05
CA GLU A 56 -0.38 -6.48 -7.25
C GLU A 56 0.45 -6.01 -8.46
N GLU A 57 1.48 -6.77 -8.83
CA GLU A 57 2.32 -6.46 -9.98
C GLU A 57 1.53 -6.71 -11.27
N LEU A 58 1.26 -5.63 -12.01
CA LEU A 58 0.60 -5.69 -13.30
C LEU A 58 1.46 -6.53 -14.26
N SER A 59 0.87 -7.54 -14.89
CA SER A 59 1.52 -8.41 -15.88
C SER A 59 2.34 -7.61 -16.91
N GLU A 60 3.53 -8.13 -17.26
CA GLU A 60 4.50 -7.49 -18.17
C GLU A 60 3.84 -6.83 -19.41
N THR A 61 4.05 -5.52 -19.48
CA THR A 61 4.00 -4.62 -20.65
C THR A 61 2.97 -4.95 -21.72
N LYS A 62 1.72 -4.52 -21.51
CA LYS A 62 0.90 -4.15 -22.67
C LYS A 62 1.54 -2.93 -23.35
N PRO A 63 1.62 -2.90 -24.70
CA PRO A 63 2.03 -1.69 -25.39
C PRO A 63 1.04 -0.58 -25.05
N PHE A 64 1.57 0.61 -24.75
CA PHE A 64 0.74 1.78 -24.47
C PHE A 64 -0.19 2.08 -25.65
N THR A 65 -1.41 2.50 -25.35
CA THR A 65 -2.31 3.04 -26.37
C THR A 65 -1.79 4.39 -26.87
N ASN A 66 -2.29 4.84 -28.02
CA ASN A 66 -1.91 6.16 -28.55
C ASN A 66 -2.30 7.29 -27.59
N GLU A 67 -3.43 7.15 -26.87
CA GLU A 67 -3.88 8.09 -25.86
C GLU A 67 -2.94 8.13 -24.65
N GLU A 68 -2.46 6.96 -24.20
CA GLU A 68 -1.50 6.86 -23.10
C GLU A 68 -0.16 7.50 -23.48
N ILE A 69 0.33 7.25 -24.70
CA ILE A 69 1.55 7.89 -25.24
C ILE A 69 1.35 9.41 -25.31
N ALA A 70 0.20 9.89 -25.80
CA ALA A 70 -0.09 11.32 -25.89
C ALA A 70 -0.16 11.97 -24.50
N CYS A 71 -0.76 11.30 -23.52
CA CYS A 71 -0.84 11.75 -22.13
C CYS A 71 0.55 11.85 -21.50
N GLU A 72 1.38 10.82 -21.66
CA GLU A 72 2.76 10.79 -21.15
C GLU A 72 3.62 11.90 -21.78
N ASN A 73 3.50 12.10 -23.09
CA ASN A 73 4.19 13.19 -23.78
C ASN A 73 3.69 14.58 -23.32
N HIS A 74 2.39 14.73 -23.06
CA HIS A 74 1.82 15.97 -22.52
C HIS A 74 2.36 16.25 -21.12
N PHE A 75 2.38 15.24 -20.25
CA PHE A 75 2.93 15.32 -18.91
C PHE A 75 4.39 15.77 -18.97
N LYS A 76 5.24 15.05 -19.71
CA LYS A 76 6.68 15.38 -19.87
C LYS A 76 6.91 16.81 -20.36
N ARG A 77 6.06 17.31 -21.26
CA ARG A 77 6.20 18.65 -21.83
C ARG A 77 5.73 19.76 -20.90
N THR A 78 4.75 19.50 -20.04
CA THR A 78 4.05 20.54 -19.27
C THR A 78 4.28 20.46 -17.77
N TYR A 79 4.89 19.39 -17.32
CA TYR A 79 5.35 19.22 -15.95
C TYR A 79 6.44 20.23 -15.62
N THR A 80 6.26 20.94 -14.51
CA THR A 80 7.22 21.86 -13.94
C THR A 80 7.26 21.68 -12.43
N ARG A 81 8.37 22.07 -11.80
CA ARG A 81 8.52 22.11 -10.35
C ARG A 81 8.84 23.54 -9.93
N ASP A 82 8.07 24.07 -8.99
CA ASP A 82 8.32 25.42 -8.47
C ASP A 82 9.48 25.43 -7.46
N SER A 83 9.90 26.64 -7.06
CA SER A 83 10.98 26.83 -6.07
C SER A 83 10.65 26.31 -4.67
N THR A 84 9.35 26.09 -4.37
CA THR A 84 8.90 25.49 -3.11
C THR A 84 8.86 23.96 -3.18
N GLY A 85 9.14 23.39 -4.36
CA GLY A 85 9.17 21.96 -4.60
C GLY A 85 7.84 21.35 -5.02
N ARG A 86 6.79 22.15 -5.26
CA ARG A 86 5.48 21.66 -5.74
C ARG A 86 5.53 21.37 -7.24
N PHE A 87 4.77 20.35 -7.65
CA PHE A 87 4.61 20.01 -9.05
C PHE A 87 3.41 20.72 -9.64
N ALA A 88 3.61 21.34 -10.79
CA ALA A 88 2.55 21.92 -11.60
C ALA A 88 2.56 21.23 -12.96
N VAL A 89 1.40 20.70 -13.37
CA VAL A 89 1.20 19.98 -14.62
C VAL A 89 0.00 20.60 -15.32
N LYS A 90 0.11 20.80 -16.64
CA LYS A 90 -1.03 21.29 -17.40
C LYS A 90 -2.02 20.14 -17.61
N PHE A 91 -3.31 20.44 -17.49
CA PHE A 91 -4.35 19.45 -17.72
C PHE A 91 -4.40 19.11 -19.23
N PRO A 92 -4.34 17.81 -19.60
CA PRO A 92 -4.51 17.41 -20.99
C PRO A 92 -5.99 17.53 -21.39
N PHE A 93 -6.25 17.95 -22.63
CA PHE A 93 -7.57 17.84 -23.24
C PHE A 93 -7.63 16.55 -24.06
N ARG A 94 -8.74 15.81 -23.94
CA ARG A 94 -8.98 14.61 -24.77
C ARG A 94 -9.25 15.00 -26.22
N ASP A 95 -10.10 16.00 -26.38
CA ASP A 95 -10.49 16.60 -27.65
C ASP A 95 -9.94 18.04 -27.72
N SER A 96 -10.21 18.78 -28.80
CA SER A 96 -9.64 20.14 -28.95
C SER A 96 -10.15 21.09 -27.86
N SER A 97 -9.30 21.99 -27.35
CA SER A 97 -9.73 23.00 -26.37
C SER A 97 -10.78 23.96 -26.93
N ASP A 98 -10.92 24.02 -28.25
CA ASP A 98 -11.87 24.88 -28.96
C ASP A 98 -13.32 24.44 -28.72
N GLU A 99 -13.54 23.18 -28.32
CA GLU A 99 -14.86 22.65 -27.96
C GLU A 99 -15.43 23.23 -26.66
N LEU A 100 -14.60 23.89 -25.83
CA LEU A 100 -15.06 24.55 -24.59
C LEU A 100 -15.89 25.82 -24.84
N GLY A 101 -15.96 26.30 -26.08
CA GLY A 101 -16.74 27.46 -26.49
C GLY A 101 -16.38 28.75 -25.75
N SER A 102 -17.33 29.68 -25.63
CA SER A 102 -17.14 31.03 -25.07
C SER A 102 -17.24 31.09 -23.53
N SER A 103 -16.94 29.98 -22.84
CA SER A 103 -17.00 29.89 -21.37
C SER A 103 -16.17 30.97 -20.68
N ARG A 104 -15.00 31.31 -21.25
CA ARG A 104 -14.14 32.40 -20.78
C ARG A 104 -14.84 33.76 -20.83
N ASP A 105 -15.47 34.10 -21.94
CA ASP A 105 -16.11 35.41 -22.11
C ASP A 105 -17.30 35.57 -21.15
N ILE A 106 -18.07 34.49 -20.98
CA ILE A 106 -19.17 34.43 -20.00
C ILE A 106 -18.63 34.65 -18.58
N ALA A 107 -17.54 33.97 -18.21
CA ALA A 107 -16.93 34.10 -16.89
C ALA A 107 -16.39 35.52 -16.64
N VAL A 108 -15.72 36.11 -17.62
CA VAL A 108 -15.21 37.50 -17.55
C VAL A 108 -16.36 38.49 -17.40
N HIS A 109 -17.44 38.34 -18.18
CA HIS A 109 -18.59 39.24 -18.07
C HIS A 109 -19.25 39.16 -16.70
N ARG A 110 -19.39 37.95 -16.14
CA ARG A 110 -19.92 37.75 -14.79
C ARG A 110 -19.02 38.37 -13.72
N LEU A 111 -17.70 38.20 -13.85
CA LEU A 111 -16.73 38.81 -12.92
C LEU A 111 -16.85 40.34 -12.93
N GLN A 112 -16.88 40.96 -14.12
CA GLN A 112 -17.02 42.42 -14.25
C GLN A 112 -18.34 42.94 -13.65
N GLN A 113 -19.44 42.20 -13.79
CA GLN A 113 -20.70 42.56 -13.15
C GLN A 113 -20.60 42.54 -11.62
N ILE A 114 -19.93 41.54 -11.07
CA ILE A 114 -19.70 41.41 -9.62
C ILE A 114 -18.82 42.57 -9.13
N GLU A 115 -17.73 42.88 -9.81
CA GLU A 115 -16.84 44.00 -9.48
C GLU A 115 -17.60 45.33 -9.47
N ARG A 116 -18.37 45.62 -10.54
CA ARG A 116 -19.19 46.85 -10.62
C ARG A 116 -20.22 46.95 -9.49
N ARG A 117 -20.81 45.83 -9.07
CA ARG A 117 -21.76 45.81 -7.95
C ARG A 117 -21.05 46.15 -6.66
N PHE A 118 -19.87 45.60 -6.43
CA PHE A 118 -19.10 45.87 -5.21
C PHE A 118 -18.49 47.27 -5.18
N SER A 119 -18.13 47.87 -6.32
CA SER A 119 -17.63 49.26 -6.36
C SER A 119 -18.70 50.33 -6.13
N LYS A 120 -19.99 49.97 -6.13
CA LYS A 120 -21.12 50.87 -5.89
C LYS A 120 -21.65 50.82 -4.45
N ASN A 121 -21.15 49.90 -3.64
CA ASN A 121 -21.44 49.77 -2.20
C ASN A 121 -20.25 50.28 -1.39
#